data_AF-A0A3B9LNN7-F1
#
_entry.id   AF-A0A3B9LNN7-F1
#
_cell.length_a   1.000
_cell.length_b   1.000
_cell.length_c   1.000
_cell.angle_alpha   90.00
_cell.angle_beta   90.00
_cell.angle_gamma   90.00
#
_symmetry.space_group_name_H-M   'P 1'
#
loop_
_entity.id
_entity.type
_entity.pdbx_description
1 polymer ?
#
loop_
_entity_poly.entity_id
_entity_poly.type
_entity_poly.pdbx_seq_one_letter_code
_entity_poly.pdbx_strand_id
1 'polypeptide(L)'
;MFFLSLSLRRLFKQSLIQFTLTVSILVMVGAVSSSTKAATIIVPAGGDLQSALNAAQFGDTIVVQAGATYATGVSFTLPNKGAGTGTDADYVTVQTSNLAGLAASGVRLNPALQDAALVRLISTGGYPVIDAGAGAHHWKLIGLDISTNGVRYTPDLVEFGYHPGPADHFVVDRCFIHPAEVTASNLLPTILQRSAGRGIGLCASEVMIINSYIAGFAGQFPANDPNVGQNIDSYGIYSPVGPGPFHILNNYIEAQFNNIFLGGSDPGTSNRATISNATMSSATFSNVANLQVGDLVAMQTASATPKPWQTGRVTAISGNVVNFTLLRGQYASPNVVPDTPGQALWRGDNIHDVEIRGNTLNKPDAWNGFSNPKAWIEIKTGVNITIDGNDMYSGVGTCNALTARNQNGSAPWVTIQNVQFTNNRMVGFKWGFSIQTLDNEQPNTVGGNFTISNNLFYKPLQVDQIPQFLQVYDGNGIVVTHNTVVTNGAGLFSGNGNVVNGLTLKDNILSTGTYGFSCFNADNVCWPGMGLQQNAIVDTRADTQTSLSSLYPGNYYPASQAAVGYVDAANSNYQLAPSSPYCNAASDGKDVGVDMVALLAAIGGTGPSPTPTPTPTP
;
A
#
# COMPACT_ATOMS: atom_id res chain seq x y z
N MET A 1 -36.05 -75.84 -11.36
CA MET A 1 -35.94 -76.71 -12.57
C MET A 1 -34.45 -76.85 -12.87
N PHE A 2 -33.94 -78.08 -13.06
CA PHE A 2 -32.59 -78.51 -13.55
C PHE A 2 -31.34 -77.63 -13.22
N PHE A 3 -30.29 -78.11 -12.53
CA PHE A 3 -29.31 -79.17 -12.93
C PHE A 3 -28.61 -78.86 -14.27
N LEU A 4 -27.30 -79.10 -14.54
CA LEU A 4 -26.17 -79.83 -13.92
C LEU A 4 -24.85 -79.01 -14.25
N SER A 5 -23.57 -79.32 -13.96
CA SER A 5 -22.83 -80.46 -13.37
C SER A 5 -21.41 -80.06 -12.87
N LEU A 6 -20.83 -80.87 -11.97
CA LEU A 6 -19.45 -81.45 -11.88
C LEU A 6 -18.23 -80.83 -12.62
N SER A 7 -16.94 -81.09 -12.28
CA SER A 7 -16.24 -81.60 -11.06
C SER A 7 -14.73 -81.77 -11.32
N LEU A 8 -13.87 -81.81 -10.28
CA LEU A 8 -12.75 -82.78 -10.11
C LEU A 8 -12.18 -82.68 -8.67
N ARG A 9 -12.46 -83.64 -7.77
CA ARG A 9 -11.70 -84.87 -7.38
C ARG A 9 -10.63 -84.67 -6.28
N ARG A 10 -10.73 -85.52 -5.24
CA ARG A 10 -9.91 -85.62 -4.01
C ARG A 10 -8.59 -86.36 -4.25
N LEU A 11 -7.62 -86.22 -3.32
CA LEU A 11 -6.96 -87.27 -2.49
C LEU A 11 -5.67 -86.70 -1.83
N PHE A 12 -5.58 -86.51 -0.51
CA PHE A 12 -5.28 -87.48 0.59
C PHE A 12 -3.77 -87.70 0.92
N LYS A 13 -3.33 -87.16 2.06
CA LYS A 13 -2.28 -87.63 3.02
C LYS A 13 -2.04 -86.48 4.03
N GLN A 14 -2.58 -86.49 5.25
CA GLN A 14 -2.21 -87.26 6.46
C GLN A 14 -0.78 -87.01 7.02
N SER A 15 -0.76 -86.33 8.17
CA SER A 15 0.19 -86.46 9.30
C SER A 15 1.61 -85.87 9.11
N LEU A 16 2.31 -85.37 10.14
CA LEU A 16 2.02 -85.28 11.59
C LEU A 16 2.87 -84.14 12.23
N ILE A 17 2.49 -83.63 13.43
CA ILE A 17 3.31 -82.73 14.31
C ILE A 17 3.47 -81.28 13.74
N GLN A 18 3.50 -80.15 14.49
CA GLN A 18 3.56 -79.86 15.95
C GLN A 18 2.60 -78.70 16.35
N PHE A 19 2.54 -78.39 17.66
CA PHE A 19 2.00 -77.14 18.20
C PHE A 19 2.90 -75.94 17.86
N THR A 20 2.32 -74.79 17.50
CA THR A 20 3.02 -73.49 17.47
C THR A 20 2.12 -72.41 18.07
N LEU A 21 2.66 -71.53 18.91
CA LEU A 21 1.91 -70.43 19.52
C LEU A 21 1.48 -69.40 18.46
N THR A 22 0.20 -69.03 18.44
CA THR A 22 -0.25 -67.80 17.79
C THR A 22 0.15 -66.61 18.66
N VAL A 23 1.32 -66.04 18.39
CA VAL A 23 1.76 -64.79 19.04
C VAL A 23 0.96 -63.64 18.45
N SER A 24 -0.10 -63.22 19.17
CA SER A 24 -0.86 -62.02 18.85
C SER A 24 -0.01 -60.78 19.10
N ILE A 25 0.79 -60.37 18.12
CA ILE A 25 1.50 -59.08 18.15
C ILE A 25 0.45 -57.97 17.97
N LEU A 26 -0.10 -57.51 19.09
CA LEU A 26 -0.88 -56.28 19.15
C LEU A 26 0.09 -55.10 18.96
N VAL A 27 0.34 -54.73 17.70
CA VAL A 27 1.08 -53.51 17.38
C VAL A 27 0.20 -52.33 17.78
N MET A 28 0.37 -51.86 19.02
CA MET A 28 0.03 -50.49 19.34
C MET A 28 0.95 -49.60 18.50
N VAL A 29 0.43 -49.12 17.36
CA VAL A 29 0.97 -47.92 16.72
C VAL A 29 0.61 -46.76 17.66
N GLY A 30 1.39 -46.62 18.72
CA GLY A 30 1.39 -45.40 19.51
C GLY A 30 1.77 -44.28 18.56
N ALA A 31 0.85 -43.34 18.33
CA ALA A 31 1.15 -42.10 17.64
C ALA A 31 2.10 -41.30 18.53
N VAL A 32 3.39 -41.61 18.43
CA VAL A 32 4.45 -40.79 18.99
C VAL A 32 4.43 -39.51 18.18
N SER A 33 3.71 -38.50 18.68
CA SER A 33 3.77 -37.13 18.20
C SER A 33 5.18 -36.60 18.48
N SER A 34 6.13 -37.03 17.64
CA SER A 34 7.47 -36.47 17.61
C SER A 34 7.31 -35.00 17.27
N SER A 35 7.54 -34.13 18.25
CA SER A 35 7.78 -32.71 18.00
C SER A 35 9.06 -32.63 17.16
N THR A 36 8.91 -32.64 15.83
CA THR A 36 9.99 -32.45 14.88
C THR A 36 10.58 -31.08 15.13
N LYS A 37 11.70 -31.05 15.85
CA LYS A 37 12.40 -29.81 16.16
C LYS A 37 12.79 -29.15 14.83
N ALA A 38 12.41 -27.88 14.68
CA ALA A 38 12.84 -27.00 13.59
C ALA A 38 14.28 -27.29 13.16
N ALA A 39 14.45 -27.68 11.90
CA ALA A 39 15.74 -28.01 11.33
C ALA A 39 16.48 -26.74 10.89
N THR A 40 17.80 -26.86 10.77
CA THR A 40 18.64 -25.81 10.20
C THR A 40 19.24 -26.32 8.90
N ILE A 41 18.79 -25.79 7.77
CA ILE A 41 19.20 -26.20 6.44
C ILE A 41 20.29 -25.22 5.96
N ILE A 42 21.54 -25.68 5.94
CA ILE A 42 22.67 -24.85 5.49
C ILE A 42 22.76 -24.86 3.97
N VAL A 43 22.70 -23.68 3.35
CA VAL A 43 22.98 -23.48 1.92
C VAL A 43 24.35 -22.81 1.79
N PRO A 44 25.44 -23.56 1.55
CA PRO A 44 26.78 -22.99 1.37
C PRO A 44 26.89 -22.22 0.05
N ALA A 45 27.97 -21.47 -0.15
CA ALA A 45 28.25 -20.79 -1.42
C ALA A 45 28.29 -21.80 -2.57
N GLY A 46 27.53 -21.55 -3.65
CA GLY A 46 27.37 -22.49 -4.76
C GLY A 46 26.41 -23.67 -4.49
N GLY A 47 25.76 -23.71 -3.33
CA GLY A 47 24.67 -24.65 -3.02
C GLY A 47 23.34 -24.28 -3.69
N ASP A 48 22.42 -25.25 -3.74
CA ASP A 48 21.10 -25.07 -4.35
C ASP A 48 20.07 -24.54 -3.32
N LEU A 49 19.73 -23.24 -3.45
CA LEU A 49 18.72 -22.59 -2.64
C LEU A 49 17.30 -23.09 -2.95
N GLN A 50 16.97 -23.44 -4.20
CA GLN A 50 15.63 -23.90 -4.54
C GLN A 50 15.36 -25.30 -3.98
N SER A 51 16.34 -26.20 -3.98
CA SER A 51 16.22 -27.49 -3.29
C SER A 51 16.04 -27.32 -1.78
N ALA A 52 16.67 -26.32 -1.15
CA ALA A 52 16.43 -26.01 0.27
C ALA A 52 15.01 -25.45 0.51
N LEU A 53 14.55 -24.49 -0.31
CA LEU A 53 13.18 -23.96 -0.28
C LEU A 53 12.15 -25.07 -0.47
N ASN A 54 12.42 -26.04 -1.35
CA ASN A 54 11.56 -27.20 -1.59
C ASN A 54 11.54 -28.15 -0.38
N ALA A 55 12.70 -28.48 0.19
CA ALA A 55 12.85 -29.49 1.25
C ALA A 55 12.32 -29.04 2.63
N ALA A 56 12.45 -27.75 2.98
CA ALA A 56 12.09 -27.23 4.29
C ALA A 56 10.66 -27.57 4.72
N GLN A 57 10.43 -27.77 6.00
CA GLN A 57 9.13 -27.93 6.63
C GLN A 57 8.79 -26.69 7.47
N PHE A 58 7.54 -26.57 7.91
CA PHE A 58 7.12 -25.47 8.80
C PHE A 58 8.00 -25.38 10.06
N GLY A 59 8.40 -24.14 10.40
CA GLY A 59 9.33 -23.81 11.47
C GLY A 59 10.82 -23.96 11.13
N ASP A 60 11.21 -24.54 9.99
CA ASP A 60 12.62 -24.70 9.62
C ASP A 60 13.31 -23.35 9.34
N THR A 61 14.63 -23.30 9.58
CA THR A 61 15.49 -22.17 9.23
C THR A 61 16.45 -22.55 8.11
N ILE A 62 16.31 -21.92 6.94
CA ILE A 62 17.26 -22.02 5.82
C ILE A 62 18.32 -20.93 6.02
N VAL A 63 19.55 -21.35 6.34
CA VAL A 63 20.68 -20.45 6.58
C VAL A 63 21.58 -20.43 5.35
N VAL A 64 21.58 -19.31 4.65
CA VAL A 64 22.23 -19.12 3.35
C VAL A 64 23.54 -18.33 3.52
N GLN A 65 24.60 -18.72 2.81
CA GLN A 65 25.94 -18.17 3.05
C GLN A 65 26.05 -16.67 2.72
N ALA A 66 26.32 -15.85 3.73
CA ALA A 66 26.59 -14.42 3.59
C ALA A 66 27.74 -14.14 2.61
N GLY A 67 27.62 -13.07 1.82
CA GLY A 67 28.56 -12.67 0.78
C GLY A 67 28.59 -13.58 -0.46
N ALA A 68 27.81 -14.66 -0.50
CA ALA A 68 27.65 -15.49 -1.69
C ALA A 68 26.51 -14.97 -2.59
N THR A 69 26.62 -15.27 -3.89
CA THR A 69 25.59 -14.97 -4.88
C THR A 69 24.89 -16.26 -5.34
N TYR A 70 23.57 -16.24 -5.39
CA TYR A 70 22.72 -17.31 -5.91
C TYR A 70 21.89 -16.78 -7.06
N ALA A 71 22.03 -17.39 -8.24
CA ALA A 71 21.38 -16.92 -9.46
C ALA A 71 20.30 -17.91 -9.93
N THR A 72 19.18 -17.38 -10.43
CA THR A 72 18.09 -18.15 -11.04
C THR A 72 17.80 -17.67 -12.47
N GLY A 73 17.43 -18.60 -13.35
CA GLY A 73 16.93 -18.32 -14.70
C GLY A 73 15.40 -18.18 -14.77
N VAL A 74 14.73 -18.49 -13.66
CA VAL A 74 13.30 -18.27 -13.39
C VAL A 74 13.21 -17.46 -12.10
N SER A 75 12.40 -17.85 -11.12
CA SER A 75 12.36 -17.27 -9.77
C SER A 75 13.08 -18.16 -8.76
N PHE A 76 13.26 -17.70 -7.52
CA PHE A 76 13.31 -18.57 -6.35
C PHE A 76 11.88 -18.68 -5.79
N THR A 77 11.19 -19.78 -6.11
CA THR A 77 9.80 -19.98 -5.74
C THR A 77 9.70 -20.44 -4.29
N LEU A 78 8.91 -19.74 -3.47
CA LEU A 78 8.49 -20.16 -2.14
C LEU A 78 7.29 -21.12 -2.29
N PRO A 79 7.42 -22.43 -2.00
CA PRO A 79 6.32 -23.36 -2.17
C PRO A 79 5.31 -23.33 -1.02
N ASN A 80 4.07 -23.73 -1.30
CA ASN A 80 3.10 -24.15 -0.30
C ASN A 80 3.61 -25.39 0.46
N LYS A 81 3.45 -25.40 1.79
CA LYS A 81 3.89 -26.48 2.70
C LYS A 81 2.74 -27.33 3.25
N GLY A 82 1.50 -27.07 2.85
CA GLY A 82 0.30 -27.75 3.32
C GLY A 82 -0.33 -27.06 4.54
N ALA A 83 -1.23 -27.76 5.22
CA ALA A 83 -1.91 -27.20 6.40
C ALA A 83 -0.93 -27.07 7.58
N GLY A 84 -0.70 -25.83 8.02
CA GLY A 84 0.06 -25.50 9.23
C GLY A 84 -0.78 -25.56 10.51
N THR A 85 -0.22 -25.06 11.60
CA THR A 85 -0.94 -24.78 12.86
C THR A 85 -1.76 -23.49 12.81
N GLY A 86 -1.47 -22.59 11.86
CA GLY A 86 -2.02 -21.23 11.81
C GLY A 86 -1.38 -20.32 12.86
N THR A 87 -0.09 -20.52 13.14
CA THR A 87 0.62 -19.77 14.19
C THR A 87 2.04 -19.40 13.79
N ASP A 88 2.65 -18.52 14.58
CA ASP A 88 4.02 -18.03 14.39
C ASP A 88 5.09 -19.16 14.40
N ALA A 89 4.74 -20.36 14.89
CA ALA A 89 5.58 -21.56 14.84
C ALA A 89 5.69 -22.19 13.44
N ASP A 90 4.78 -21.87 12.51
CA ASP A 90 4.81 -22.44 11.17
C ASP A 90 5.90 -21.80 10.28
N TYR A 91 6.32 -20.56 10.58
CA TYR A 91 7.15 -19.77 9.67
C TYR A 91 8.47 -20.43 9.26
N VAL A 92 8.61 -20.68 7.94
CA VAL A 92 9.90 -21.07 7.34
C VAL A 92 10.76 -19.82 7.17
N THR A 93 11.94 -19.81 7.78
CA THR A 93 12.81 -18.61 7.82
C THR A 93 14.01 -18.78 6.90
N VAL A 94 14.07 -18.01 5.81
CA VAL A 94 15.25 -17.86 4.95
C VAL A 94 16.08 -16.69 5.47
N GLN A 95 17.32 -16.94 5.86
CA GLN A 95 18.19 -15.91 6.45
C GLN A 95 19.65 -16.03 6.03
N THR A 96 20.36 -14.91 6.09
CA THR A 96 21.83 -14.88 6.04
C THR A 96 22.49 -15.70 7.17
N SER A 97 23.66 -16.27 6.90
CA SER A 97 24.55 -16.88 7.89
C SER A 97 25.26 -15.84 8.78
N ASN A 98 25.24 -14.56 8.41
CA ASN A 98 25.88 -13.47 9.16
C ASN A 98 24.85 -12.51 9.81
N LEU A 99 23.88 -13.04 10.54
CA LEU A 99 22.89 -12.21 11.28
C LEU A 99 23.54 -11.17 12.21
N ALA A 100 24.71 -11.48 12.77
CA ALA A 100 25.44 -10.59 13.67
C ALA A 100 26.08 -9.37 12.96
N GLY A 101 26.21 -9.42 11.63
CA GLY A 101 26.67 -8.30 10.81
C GLY A 101 25.56 -7.41 10.23
N LEU A 102 24.28 -7.78 10.42
CA LEU A 102 23.13 -6.95 10.02
C LEU A 102 22.88 -5.81 11.02
N ALA A 103 21.98 -4.90 10.66
CA ALA A 103 21.30 -4.06 11.64
C ALA A 103 20.62 -4.92 12.72
N ALA A 104 20.55 -4.42 13.96
CA ALA A 104 19.83 -5.09 15.04
C ALA A 104 18.33 -5.22 14.72
N SER A 105 17.63 -6.15 15.37
CA SER A 105 16.17 -6.30 15.18
C SER A 105 15.44 -4.98 15.50
N GLY A 106 14.52 -4.57 14.64
CA GLY A 106 13.84 -3.27 14.72
C GLY A 106 14.67 -2.07 14.26
N VAL A 107 15.93 -2.26 13.86
CA VAL A 107 16.77 -1.21 13.25
C VAL A 107 16.83 -1.44 11.74
N ARG A 108 16.64 -0.37 10.98
CA ARG A 108 16.65 -0.40 9.51
C ARG A 108 18.03 -0.80 8.97
N LEU A 109 18.03 -1.60 7.91
CA LEU A 109 19.23 -1.92 7.13
C LEU A 109 19.84 -0.65 6.53
N ASN A 110 21.15 -0.51 6.67
CA ASN A 110 21.96 0.42 5.88
C ASN A 110 22.89 -0.42 4.98
N PRO A 111 22.55 -0.66 3.70
CA PRO A 111 23.33 -1.56 2.84
C PRO A 111 24.80 -1.13 2.72
N ALA A 112 25.09 0.18 2.67
CA ALA A 112 26.47 0.70 2.60
C ALA A 112 27.35 0.35 3.82
N LEU A 113 26.76 -0.09 4.95
CA LEU A 113 27.49 -0.57 6.13
C LEU A 113 27.42 -2.09 6.31
N GLN A 114 26.48 -2.76 5.66
CA GLN A 114 26.03 -4.12 6.00
C GLN A 114 26.05 -5.10 4.80
N ASP A 115 26.50 -4.66 3.63
CA ASP A 115 26.71 -5.44 2.40
C ASP A 115 27.33 -6.83 2.63
N ALA A 116 28.45 -6.90 3.37
CA ALA A 116 29.16 -8.14 3.69
C ALA A 116 28.41 -9.10 4.63
N ALA A 117 27.23 -8.71 5.13
CA ALA A 117 26.32 -9.56 5.89
C ALA A 117 25.11 -10.04 5.07
N LEU A 118 24.88 -9.50 3.87
CA LEU A 118 23.76 -9.86 3.01
C LEU A 118 24.03 -11.15 2.20
N VAL A 119 22.96 -11.72 1.66
CA VAL A 119 22.98 -12.86 0.71
C VAL A 119 22.41 -12.37 -0.61
N ARG A 120 23.20 -12.40 -1.69
CA ARG A 120 22.81 -11.79 -2.99
C ARG A 120 22.04 -12.79 -3.86
N LEU A 121 20.75 -12.56 -4.04
CA LEU A 121 19.84 -13.32 -4.89
C LEU A 121 19.63 -12.59 -6.22
N ILE A 122 19.81 -13.30 -7.34
CA ILE A 122 19.89 -12.69 -8.67
C ILE A 122 18.97 -13.36 -9.68
N SER A 123 18.02 -12.59 -10.21
CA SER A 123 17.31 -12.97 -11.45
C SER A 123 18.20 -12.73 -12.67
N THR A 124 18.24 -13.73 -13.56
CA THR A 124 18.92 -13.66 -14.87
C THR A 124 17.94 -13.82 -16.04
N GLY A 125 16.70 -14.19 -15.77
CA GLY A 125 15.68 -14.54 -16.76
C GLY A 125 14.70 -13.42 -17.13
N GLY A 126 14.58 -12.37 -16.31
CA GLY A 126 13.51 -11.36 -16.42
C GLY A 126 12.26 -11.68 -15.58
N TYR A 127 12.29 -12.78 -14.82
CA TYR A 127 11.30 -13.17 -13.82
C TYR A 127 11.62 -12.57 -12.45
N PRO A 128 10.64 -12.47 -11.52
CA PRO A 128 10.90 -12.09 -10.13
C PRO A 128 12.01 -12.90 -9.50
N VAL A 129 12.80 -12.28 -8.63
CA VAL A 129 13.88 -12.96 -7.91
C VAL A 129 13.28 -13.91 -6.88
N ILE A 130 12.19 -13.49 -6.22
CA ILE A 130 11.40 -14.31 -5.29
C ILE A 130 9.94 -14.29 -5.72
N ASP A 131 9.31 -15.45 -5.70
CA ASP A 131 7.93 -15.68 -6.15
C ASP A 131 7.20 -16.59 -5.16
N ALA A 132 6.10 -16.14 -4.56
CA ALA A 132 5.27 -17.01 -3.72
C ALA A 132 4.28 -17.81 -4.57
N GLY A 133 4.55 -19.10 -4.74
CA GLY A 133 3.76 -19.99 -5.57
C GLY A 133 2.32 -20.21 -5.07
N ALA A 134 1.51 -20.90 -5.88
CA ALA A 134 0.10 -21.16 -5.62
C ALA A 134 -0.18 -21.68 -4.19
N GLY A 135 -0.87 -20.87 -3.39
CA GLY A 135 -1.21 -21.19 -2.00
C GLY A 135 -0.06 -21.12 -0.99
N ALA A 136 1.08 -20.51 -1.33
CA ALA A 136 2.22 -20.41 -0.42
C ALA A 136 1.93 -19.48 0.76
N HIS A 137 2.36 -19.86 1.96
CA HIS A 137 2.17 -19.06 3.16
C HIS A 137 3.24 -19.29 4.23
N HIS A 138 3.33 -18.39 5.20
CA HIS A 138 4.19 -18.45 6.39
C HIS A 138 5.69 -18.53 6.05
N TRP A 139 6.20 -17.48 5.40
CA TRP A 139 7.63 -17.32 5.04
C TRP A 139 8.25 -16.04 5.64
N LYS A 140 9.46 -16.15 6.21
CA LYS A 140 10.28 -15.00 6.66
C LYS A 140 11.56 -14.92 5.84
N LEU A 141 11.91 -13.72 5.36
CA LEU A 141 13.05 -13.42 4.50
C LEU A 141 13.93 -12.37 5.20
N ILE A 142 15.16 -12.72 5.60
CA ILE A 142 15.96 -11.89 6.52
C ILE A 142 17.40 -11.68 6.01
N GLY A 143 17.79 -10.42 5.82
CA GLY A 143 19.16 -10.06 5.41
C GLY A 143 19.52 -10.50 3.99
N LEU A 144 18.56 -10.40 3.07
CA LEU A 144 18.76 -10.71 1.66
C LEU A 144 19.04 -9.45 0.85
N ASP A 145 19.94 -9.55 -0.11
CA ASP A 145 20.15 -8.61 -1.20
C ASP A 145 19.45 -9.19 -2.45
N ILE A 146 18.52 -8.45 -3.03
CA ILE A 146 17.58 -8.95 -4.05
C ILE A 146 17.66 -8.03 -5.27
N SER A 147 18.19 -8.56 -6.37
CA SER A 147 18.54 -7.78 -7.58
C SER A 147 18.41 -8.61 -8.87
N THR A 148 18.54 -7.94 -10.03
CA THR A 148 18.78 -8.60 -11.33
C THR A 148 20.28 -8.71 -11.61
N ASN A 149 20.65 -9.29 -12.76
CA ASN A 149 21.99 -9.24 -13.35
C ASN A 149 22.20 -8.11 -14.38
N GLY A 150 21.21 -7.22 -14.60
CA GLY A 150 21.24 -6.17 -15.62
C GLY A 150 20.97 -6.61 -17.07
N VAL A 151 20.91 -7.92 -17.36
CA VAL A 151 20.88 -8.44 -18.74
C VAL A 151 19.46 -8.58 -19.31
N ARG A 152 18.43 -8.58 -18.47
CA ARG A 152 17.01 -8.57 -18.86
C ARG A 152 16.21 -7.65 -17.95
N TYR A 153 15.29 -6.88 -18.52
CA TYR A 153 14.30 -6.14 -17.74
C TYR A 153 13.43 -7.14 -16.94
N THR A 154 13.24 -6.82 -15.66
CA THR A 154 12.51 -7.63 -14.69
C THR A 154 11.42 -6.74 -14.08
N PRO A 155 10.12 -6.93 -14.39
CA PRO A 155 9.08 -6.02 -13.94
C PRO A 155 9.05 -5.81 -12.42
N ASP A 156 9.19 -6.90 -11.67
CA ASP A 156 9.04 -6.99 -10.22
C ASP A 156 10.15 -7.86 -9.64
N LEU A 157 10.75 -7.48 -8.49
CA LEU A 157 11.79 -8.29 -7.87
C LEU A 157 11.25 -9.32 -6.86
N VAL A 158 10.12 -9.04 -6.22
CA VAL A 158 9.44 -9.93 -5.28
C VAL A 158 7.93 -9.90 -5.54
N GLU A 159 7.29 -11.05 -5.76
CA GLU A 159 5.84 -11.17 -5.93
C GLU A 159 5.21 -12.09 -4.87
N PHE A 160 4.17 -11.61 -4.18
CA PHE A 160 3.37 -12.40 -3.24
C PHE A 160 1.90 -12.48 -3.69
N GLY A 161 1.38 -13.70 -3.89
CA GLY A 161 -0.05 -13.94 -4.17
C GLY A 161 -0.51 -13.81 -5.63
N TYR A 162 0.41 -13.83 -6.60
CA TYR A 162 0.08 -13.66 -8.03
C TYR A 162 -0.42 -14.97 -8.70
N HIS A 163 -0.39 -16.09 -7.97
CA HIS A 163 -0.84 -17.41 -8.42
C HIS A 163 -2.18 -17.81 -7.80
N PRO A 164 -2.93 -18.77 -8.38
CA PRO A 164 -4.23 -19.18 -7.85
C PRO A 164 -4.18 -19.75 -6.42
N GLY A 165 -5.04 -19.21 -5.55
CA GLY A 165 -5.18 -19.59 -4.14
C GLY A 165 -4.86 -18.43 -3.19
N PRO A 166 -5.31 -18.48 -1.92
CA PRO A 166 -4.89 -17.49 -0.92
C PRO A 166 -3.39 -17.66 -0.63
N ALA A 167 -2.67 -16.55 -0.52
CA ALA A 167 -1.27 -16.52 -0.09
C ALA A 167 -1.16 -15.53 1.07
N ASP A 168 -0.52 -15.94 2.17
CA ASP A 168 -0.60 -15.23 3.44
C ASP A 168 0.66 -15.37 4.31
N HIS A 169 0.83 -14.47 5.30
CA HIS A 169 1.91 -14.51 6.29
C HIS A 169 3.31 -14.47 5.65
N PHE A 170 3.68 -13.30 5.12
CA PHE A 170 5.01 -13.05 4.54
C PHE A 170 5.74 -11.96 5.33
N VAL A 171 7.01 -12.19 5.68
CA VAL A 171 7.86 -11.18 6.34
C VAL A 171 9.11 -10.92 5.51
N VAL A 172 9.38 -9.64 5.22
CA VAL A 172 10.63 -9.15 4.63
C VAL A 172 11.31 -8.24 5.66
N ASP A 173 12.41 -8.68 6.26
CA ASP A 173 13.10 -7.97 7.35
C ASP A 173 14.57 -7.69 7.04
N ARG A 174 14.96 -6.41 7.10
CA ARG A 174 16.35 -5.95 6.85
C ARG A 174 16.91 -6.46 5.51
N CYS A 175 16.10 -6.44 4.45
CA CYS A 175 16.53 -6.78 3.09
C CYS A 175 16.90 -5.53 2.29
N PHE A 176 17.77 -5.68 1.29
CA PHE A 176 18.10 -4.68 0.27
C PHE A 176 17.47 -5.12 -1.05
N ILE A 177 16.56 -4.33 -1.62
CA ILE A 177 15.80 -4.69 -2.82
C ILE A 177 16.00 -3.60 -3.85
N HIS A 178 16.69 -3.91 -4.96
CA HIS A 178 17.18 -2.89 -5.87
C HIS A 178 17.40 -3.41 -7.30
N PRO A 179 17.28 -2.54 -8.33
CA PRO A 179 17.70 -2.86 -9.69
C PRO A 179 19.25 -2.86 -9.78
N ALA A 180 19.82 -3.65 -10.69
CA ALA A 180 21.27 -3.93 -10.74
C ALA A 180 22.18 -2.71 -10.97
N GLU A 181 21.62 -1.59 -11.42
CA GLU A 181 22.32 -0.32 -11.58
C GLU A 181 22.66 0.38 -10.25
N VAL A 182 21.96 0.03 -9.18
CA VAL A 182 22.22 0.46 -7.79
C VAL A 182 23.14 -0.57 -7.12
N THR A 183 23.99 -0.15 -6.19
CA THR A 183 24.76 -1.05 -5.31
C THR A 183 24.87 -0.49 -3.90
N ALA A 184 25.27 -1.31 -2.92
CA ALA A 184 25.58 -0.82 -1.56
C ALA A 184 26.66 0.29 -1.54
N SER A 185 27.59 0.27 -2.51
CA SER A 185 28.63 1.29 -2.71
C SER A 185 28.18 2.50 -3.53
N ASN A 186 27.02 2.45 -4.20
CA ASN A 186 26.48 3.51 -5.06
C ASN A 186 24.95 3.46 -5.06
N LEU A 187 24.35 4.06 -4.03
CA LEU A 187 22.91 4.03 -3.80
C LEU A 187 22.13 4.99 -4.73
N LEU A 188 22.79 5.99 -5.32
CA LEU A 188 22.20 7.00 -6.20
C LEU A 188 22.97 7.09 -7.54
N PRO A 189 22.89 6.06 -8.40
CA PRO A 189 23.60 6.01 -9.67
C PRO A 189 23.02 6.99 -10.70
N THR A 190 23.89 7.60 -11.51
CA THR A 190 23.52 8.58 -12.56
C THR A 190 22.99 7.97 -13.85
N ILE A 191 23.20 6.67 -14.09
CA ILE A 191 22.48 5.93 -15.14
C ILE A 191 21.00 5.83 -14.74
N LEU A 192 20.08 5.86 -15.71
CA LEU A 192 18.63 5.91 -15.48
C LEU A 192 17.82 4.92 -16.32
N GLN A 193 18.47 4.17 -17.20
CA GLN A 193 17.99 2.86 -17.59
C GLN A 193 17.90 2.00 -16.32
N ARG A 194 16.84 1.21 -16.18
CA ARG A 194 16.69 0.28 -15.04
C ARG A 194 16.42 -1.13 -15.50
N SER A 195 17.17 -2.06 -14.94
CA SER A 195 16.97 -3.50 -15.11
C SER A 195 15.76 -4.05 -14.37
N ALA A 196 15.18 -3.30 -13.43
CA ALA A 196 13.89 -3.63 -12.83
C ALA A 196 13.00 -2.41 -12.55
N GLY A 197 11.69 -2.59 -12.66
CA GLY A 197 10.71 -1.51 -12.50
C GLY A 197 10.12 -1.37 -11.10
N ARG A 198 9.97 -2.48 -10.38
CA ARG A 198 9.24 -2.53 -9.10
C ARG A 198 9.95 -3.39 -8.05
N GLY A 199 9.85 -2.97 -6.78
CA GLY A 199 10.42 -3.69 -5.64
C GLY A 199 9.59 -4.91 -5.24
N ILE A 200 8.45 -4.68 -4.58
CA ILE A 200 7.56 -5.74 -4.07
C ILE A 200 6.12 -5.56 -4.59
N GLY A 201 5.55 -6.61 -5.18
CA GLY A 201 4.15 -6.71 -5.59
C GLY A 201 3.31 -7.59 -4.65
N LEU A 202 2.10 -7.13 -4.28
CA LEU A 202 1.26 -7.73 -3.24
C LEU A 202 -0.19 -8.00 -3.69
N CYS A 203 -0.55 -9.28 -3.77
CA CYS A 203 -1.91 -9.81 -3.98
C CYS A 203 -2.26 -10.82 -2.86
N ALA A 204 -1.91 -10.49 -1.61
CA ALA A 204 -1.82 -11.40 -0.47
C ALA A 204 -2.48 -10.82 0.81
N SER A 205 -2.54 -11.59 1.89
CA SER A 205 -2.85 -11.13 3.25
C SER A 205 -1.65 -11.25 4.20
N GLU A 206 -1.72 -10.59 5.36
CA GLU A 206 -0.74 -10.73 6.46
C GLU A 206 0.72 -10.53 6.00
N VAL A 207 1.00 -9.40 5.33
CA VAL A 207 2.35 -9.10 4.83
C VAL A 207 3.04 -8.03 5.67
N MET A 208 4.20 -8.36 6.24
CA MET A 208 5.08 -7.44 6.94
C MET A 208 6.31 -7.12 6.09
N ILE A 209 6.48 -5.86 5.70
CA ILE A 209 7.69 -5.36 5.03
C ILE A 209 8.33 -4.38 6.00
N ILE A 210 9.43 -4.80 6.63
CA ILE A 210 9.99 -4.13 7.81
C ILE A 210 11.48 -3.88 7.70
N ASN A 211 11.95 -2.77 8.29
CA ASN A 211 13.37 -2.44 8.49
C ASN A 211 14.23 -2.49 7.21
N SER A 212 13.64 -2.47 6.02
CA SER A 212 14.31 -2.81 4.76
C SER A 212 14.68 -1.56 3.94
N TYR A 213 15.51 -1.76 2.91
CA TYR A 213 16.00 -0.71 2.02
C TYR A 213 15.60 -1.06 0.57
N ILE A 214 14.61 -0.35 0.02
CA ILE A 214 13.98 -0.64 -1.27
C ILE A 214 14.23 0.59 -2.16
N ALA A 215 15.14 0.52 -3.13
CA ALA A 215 15.71 1.73 -3.73
C ALA A 215 15.93 1.68 -5.25
N GLY A 216 16.04 2.86 -5.87
CA GLY A 216 16.43 3.03 -7.27
C GLY A 216 15.35 2.85 -8.35
N PHE A 217 14.10 2.55 -8.01
CA PHE A 217 13.03 2.27 -8.99
C PHE A 217 12.58 3.55 -9.71
N ALA A 218 13.13 3.84 -10.88
CA ALA A 218 12.95 5.11 -11.57
C ALA A 218 13.26 5.03 -13.08
N GLY A 219 13.14 6.14 -13.78
CA GLY A 219 13.74 6.32 -15.10
C GLY A 219 13.06 5.52 -16.20
N GLN A 220 13.86 4.82 -17.01
CA GLN A 220 13.45 4.34 -18.33
C GLN A 220 13.76 2.87 -18.60
N PHE A 221 12.97 2.28 -19.49
CA PHE A 221 13.20 0.92 -19.96
C PHE A 221 14.59 0.80 -20.64
N PRO A 222 15.33 -0.28 -20.36
CA PRO A 222 16.72 -0.44 -20.80
C PRO A 222 16.82 -0.76 -22.30
N ALA A 223 18.03 -0.67 -22.86
CA ALA A 223 18.29 -0.75 -24.31
C ALA A 223 17.96 -2.10 -24.98
N ASN A 224 17.61 -3.11 -24.18
CA ASN A 224 17.25 -4.48 -24.52
C ASN A 224 15.76 -4.80 -24.30
N ASP A 225 14.95 -3.83 -23.87
CA ASP A 225 13.50 -3.98 -23.69
C ASP A 225 12.72 -3.42 -24.91
N PRO A 226 11.57 -4.01 -25.32
CA PRO A 226 10.73 -3.47 -26.40
C PRO A 226 10.26 -2.02 -26.20
N ASN A 227 10.22 -1.54 -24.96
CA ASN A 227 9.78 -0.18 -24.60
C ASN A 227 10.95 0.79 -24.37
N VAL A 228 12.19 0.42 -24.76
CA VAL A 228 13.42 1.21 -24.61
C VAL A 228 13.22 2.73 -24.68
N GLY A 229 13.66 3.44 -23.63
CA GLY A 229 13.58 4.90 -23.56
C GLY A 229 12.20 5.48 -23.23
N GLN A 230 11.15 4.66 -23.12
CA GLN A 230 9.92 5.06 -22.42
C GLN A 230 10.17 5.09 -20.91
N ASN A 231 9.41 5.89 -20.18
CA ASN A 231 9.49 5.97 -18.72
C ASN A 231 8.80 4.74 -18.08
N ILE A 232 9.35 4.26 -16.96
CA ILE A 232 8.79 3.13 -16.21
C ILE A 232 7.82 3.65 -15.13
N ASP A 233 6.58 3.14 -15.16
CA ASP A 233 5.65 3.17 -14.02
C ASP A 233 6.28 2.36 -12.88
N SER A 234 7.02 3.05 -12.01
CA SER A 234 8.02 2.50 -11.10
C SER A 234 7.56 2.58 -9.64
N TYR A 235 7.63 1.45 -8.94
CA TYR A 235 6.99 1.28 -7.62
C TYR A 235 7.94 0.70 -6.58
N GLY A 236 7.91 1.23 -5.36
CA GLY A 236 8.68 0.65 -4.24
C GLY A 236 7.98 -0.60 -3.71
N ILE A 237 6.75 -0.40 -3.22
CA ILE A 237 5.80 -1.45 -2.85
C ILE A 237 4.49 -1.14 -3.56
N TYR A 238 3.84 -2.14 -4.16
CA TYR A 238 2.49 -1.96 -4.70
C TYR A 238 1.58 -3.17 -4.49
N SER A 239 0.28 -2.91 -4.46
CA SER A 239 -0.76 -3.92 -4.37
C SER A 239 -1.85 -3.60 -5.39
N PRO A 240 -1.98 -4.32 -6.52
CA PRO A 240 -3.01 -4.02 -7.53
C PRO A 240 -4.42 -4.39 -7.04
N VAL A 241 -4.52 -5.40 -6.17
CA VAL A 241 -5.74 -5.88 -5.48
C VAL A 241 -5.36 -6.37 -4.07
N GLY A 242 -6.30 -6.33 -3.13
CA GLY A 242 -6.12 -6.80 -1.75
C GLY A 242 -6.11 -8.33 -1.59
N PRO A 243 -6.35 -8.85 -0.37
CA PRO A 243 -7.05 -8.18 0.75
C PRO A 243 -6.18 -7.29 1.66
N GLY A 244 -4.95 -7.69 2.02
CA GLY A 244 -4.31 -7.21 3.27
C GLY A 244 -4.64 -8.11 4.47
N PRO A 245 -4.22 -7.77 5.71
CA PRO A 245 -3.53 -6.53 6.11
C PRO A 245 -2.10 -6.44 5.59
N PHE A 246 -1.56 -5.21 5.58
CA PHE A 246 -0.17 -4.91 5.19
C PHE A 246 0.51 -4.02 6.24
N HIS A 247 1.67 -4.43 6.75
CA HIS A 247 2.48 -3.68 7.71
C HIS A 247 3.81 -3.25 7.06
N ILE A 248 3.84 -2.02 6.54
CA ILE A 248 5.00 -1.40 5.91
C ILE A 248 5.67 -0.49 6.96
N LEU A 249 6.64 -1.04 7.71
CA LEU A 249 7.18 -0.41 8.92
C LEU A 249 8.69 -0.14 8.85
N ASN A 250 9.12 1.09 9.14
CA ASN A 250 10.53 1.47 9.29
C ASN A 250 11.42 1.14 8.05
N ASN A 251 10.91 1.28 6.84
CA ASN A 251 11.68 1.06 5.61
C ASN A 251 12.27 2.37 5.06
N TYR A 252 13.30 2.25 4.22
CA TYR A 252 13.68 3.28 3.26
C TYR A 252 13.14 2.86 1.90
N ILE A 253 12.34 3.71 1.25
CA ILE A 253 11.66 3.38 -0.01
C ILE A 253 11.86 4.49 -1.03
N GLU A 254 12.48 4.19 -2.16
CA GLU A 254 12.56 5.09 -3.32
C GLU A 254 11.84 4.50 -4.54
N ALA A 255 10.87 5.24 -5.08
CA ALA A 255 10.40 5.01 -6.43
C ALA A 255 9.86 6.29 -7.08
N GLN A 256 10.11 6.49 -8.37
CA GLN A 256 9.81 7.75 -9.05
C GLN A 256 8.29 7.93 -9.23
N PHE A 257 7.58 6.91 -9.72
CA PHE A 257 6.12 6.98 -9.89
C PHE A 257 5.43 6.97 -8.52
N ASN A 258 5.45 5.84 -7.80
CA ASN A 258 4.81 5.72 -6.47
C ASN A 258 5.70 4.95 -5.48
N ASN A 259 6.06 5.54 -4.34
CA ASN A 259 6.81 4.80 -3.30
C ASN A 259 5.94 3.67 -2.72
N ILE A 260 4.65 3.96 -2.47
CA ILE A 260 3.62 2.97 -2.12
C ILE A 260 2.36 3.21 -2.98
N PHE A 261 1.75 2.14 -3.50
CA PHE A 261 0.53 2.20 -4.31
C PHE A 261 -0.46 1.07 -3.96
N LEU A 262 -1.72 1.43 -3.69
CA LEU A 262 -2.79 0.50 -3.27
C LEU A 262 -3.98 0.58 -4.24
N GLY A 263 -4.34 -0.54 -4.85
CA GLY A 263 -5.36 -0.68 -5.89
C GLY A 263 -4.80 -0.49 -7.31
N GLY A 264 -5.68 -0.18 -8.27
CA GLY A 264 -5.30 -0.04 -9.68
C GLY A 264 -5.62 -1.24 -10.55
N SER A 265 -6.26 -2.27 -9.99
CA SER A 265 -7.08 -3.26 -10.69
C SER A 265 -8.42 -3.41 -9.95
N ASP A 266 -9.39 -4.07 -10.59
CA ASP A 266 -10.68 -4.38 -9.95
C ASP A 266 -10.51 -5.61 -9.04
N PRO A 267 -10.75 -5.51 -7.71
CA PRO A 267 -10.75 -6.68 -6.83
C PRO A 267 -11.89 -7.65 -7.18
N GLY A 268 -11.72 -8.93 -6.82
CA GLY A 268 -12.69 -9.99 -7.11
C GLY A 268 -13.88 -10.04 -6.14
N THR A 269 -14.88 -10.88 -6.47
CA THR A 269 -15.99 -11.21 -5.57
C THR A 269 -16.44 -12.67 -5.70
N SER A 270 -16.86 -13.26 -4.58
CA SER A 270 -17.62 -14.51 -4.53
C SER A 270 -19.09 -14.32 -4.89
N ASN A 271 -19.64 -13.11 -4.68
CA ASN A 271 -21.06 -12.80 -4.86
C ASN A 271 -21.32 -12.37 -6.30
N ARG A 272 -21.86 -13.32 -7.09
CA ARG A 272 -22.07 -13.16 -8.54
C ARG A 272 -23.30 -13.91 -9.03
N ALA A 273 -23.89 -13.44 -10.13
CA ALA A 273 -24.99 -14.09 -10.82
C ALA A 273 -24.88 -13.95 -12.35
N THR A 274 -25.60 -14.81 -13.06
CA THR A 274 -25.97 -14.57 -14.46
C THR A 274 -27.23 -13.70 -14.54
N ILE A 275 -27.29 -12.83 -15.53
CA ILE A 275 -28.39 -11.89 -15.80
C ILE A 275 -29.29 -12.42 -16.91
N SER A 276 -30.60 -12.23 -16.76
CA SER A 276 -31.63 -12.42 -17.78
C SER A 276 -32.73 -11.36 -17.66
N ASN A 277 -33.55 -11.18 -18.69
CA ASN A 277 -34.67 -10.23 -18.71
C ASN A 277 -34.25 -8.78 -18.33
N ALA A 278 -33.08 -8.33 -18.77
CA ALA A 278 -32.55 -7.02 -18.40
C ALA A 278 -33.32 -5.86 -19.04
N THR A 279 -33.43 -4.76 -18.30
CA THR A 279 -33.96 -3.46 -18.73
C THR A 279 -33.07 -2.34 -18.17
N MET A 280 -33.43 -1.07 -18.42
CA MET A 280 -32.73 0.10 -17.86
C MET A 280 -32.88 0.25 -16.34
N SER A 281 -33.77 -0.50 -15.68
CA SER A 281 -34.08 -0.36 -14.25
C SER A 281 -34.35 -1.67 -13.50
N SER A 282 -34.29 -2.81 -14.17
CA SER A 282 -34.50 -4.13 -13.55
C SER A 282 -33.87 -5.26 -14.35
N ALA A 283 -33.58 -6.38 -13.67
CA ALA A 283 -33.23 -7.64 -14.32
C ALA A 283 -33.56 -8.85 -13.41
N THR A 284 -33.58 -10.05 -13.98
CA THR A 284 -33.65 -11.32 -13.24
C THR A 284 -32.26 -11.92 -13.10
N PHE A 285 -31.73 -11.97 -11.88
CA PHE A 285 -30.46 -12.62 -11.58
C PHE A 285 -30.70 -14.12 -11.30
N SER A 286 -29.71 -15.00 -11.52
CA SER A 286 -29.83 -16.41 -11.12
C SER A 286 -29.76 -16.66 -9.62
N ASN A 287 -29.18 -15.73 -8.85
CA ASN A 287 -29.29 -15.66 -7.39
C ASN A 287 -29.10 -14.21 -6.90
N VAL A 288 -29.46 -13.96 -5.64
CA VAL A 288 -29.27 -12.67 -4.95
C VAL A 288 -28.54 -12.86 -3.60
N ALA A 289 -27.63 -13.84 -3.52
CA ALA A 289 -26.92 -14.17 -2.28
C ALA A 289 -26.14 -12.96 -1.75
N ASN A 290 -26.35 -12.63 -0.47
CA ASN A 290 -25.75 -11.47 0.21
C ASN A 290 -26.06 -10.08 -0.43
N LEU A 291 -26.93 -10.00 -1.45
CA LEU A 291 -27.32 -8.73 -2.08
C LEU A 291 -28.37 -8.01 -1.22
N GLN A 292 -28.21 -6.71 -1.02
CA GLN A 292 -29.09 -5.86 -0.21
C GLN A 292 -29.56 -4.63 -0.99
N VAL A 293 -30.69 -4.06 -0.58
CA VAL A 293 -31.14 -2.76 -1.10
C VAL A 293 -30.17 -1.67 -0.65
N GLY A 294 -29.72 -0.84 -1.59
CA GLY A 294 -28.66 0.15 -1.40
C GLY A 294 -27.30 -0.29 -1.95
N ASP A 295 -27.04 -1.59 -2.12
CA ASP A 295 -25.79 -2.10 -2.69
C ASP A 295 -25.55 -1.57 -4.12
N LEU A 296 -24.27 -1.49 -4.48
CA LEU A 296 -23.85 -1.30 -5.87
C LEU A 296 -23.52 -2.65 -6.50
N VAL A 297 -24.08 -2.88 -7.70
CA VAL A 297 -23.86 -4.06 -8.53
C VAL A 297 -23.29 -3.65 -9.89
N ALA A 298 -22.17 -4.24 -10.27
CA ALA A 298 -21.67 -4.15 -11.64
C ALA A 298 -22.42 -5.17 -12.49
N MET A 299 -22.90 -4.74 -13.65
CA MET A 299 -23.63 -5.55 -14.61
C MET A 299 -22.96 -5.44 -15.97
N GLN A 300 -22.73 -6.58 -16.61
CA GLN A 300 -21.95 -6.68 -17.84
C GLN A 300 -22.64 -5.96 -19.01
N THR A 301 -21.85 -5.21 -19.77
CA THR A 301 -22.23 -4.56 -21.03
C THR A 301 -21.03 -4.64 -21.99
N ALA A 302 -20.85 -5.77 -22.66
CA ALA A 302 -19.69 -6.07 -23.51
C ALA A 302 -19.52 -5.10 -24.70
N SER A 303 -20.60 -4.41 -25.10
CA SER A 303 -20.58 -3.34 -26.10
C SER A 303 -19.96 -2.03 -25.61
N ALA A 304 -19.82 -1.83 -24.30
CA ALA A 304 -19.28 -0.62 -23.69
C ALA A 304 -17.74 -0.67 -23.53
N THR A 305 -17.00 -0.80 -24.63
CA THR A 305 -15.53 -0.72 -24.58
C THR A 305 -15.04 0.69 -24.23
N PRO A 306 -13.91 0.85 -23.51
CA PRO A 306 -13.00 -0.20 -23.01
C PRO A 306 -13.38 -0.76 -21.63
N LYS A 307 -14.43 -0.27 -20.96
CA LYS A 307 -14.85 -0.68 -19.60
C LYS A 307 -16.23 -1.36 -19.64
N PRO A 308 -16.30 -2.69 -19.87
CA PRO A 308 -17.52 -3.40 -20.32
C PRO A 308 -18.54 -3.69 -19.19
N TRP A 309 -18.78 -2.72 -18.32
CA TRP A 309 -19.63 -2.84 -17.13
C TRP A 309 -20.40 -1.55 -16.87
N GLN A 310 -21.59 -1.66 -16.27
CA GLN A 310 -22.36 -0.54 -15.73
C GLN A 310 -22.77 -0.79 -14.29
N THR A 311 -22.75 0.26 -13.48
CA THR A 311 -23.04 0.19 -12.05
C THR A 311 -24.50 0.56 -11.77
N GLY A 312 -25.27 -0.39 -11.24
CA GLY A 312 -26.61 -0.14 -10.69
C GLY A 312 -26.57 -0.02 -9.17
N ARG A 313 -27.31 0.94 -8.60
CA ARG A 313 -27.68 0.91 -7.18
C ARG A 313 -28.99 0.15 -7.01
N VAL A 314 -28.99 -0.90 -6.20
CA VAL A 314 -30.19 -1.72 -5.95
C VAL A 314 -31.26 -0.92 -5.20
N THR A 315 -32.48 -0.89 -5.72
CA THR A 315 -33.63 -0.18 -5.14
C THR A 315 -34.69 -1.11 -4.56
N ALA A 316 -34.84 -2.32 -5.08
CA ALA A 316 -35.70 -3.37 -4.52
C ALA A 316 -35.29 -4.76 -5.00
N ILE A 317 -35.49 -5.78 -4.17
CA ILE A 317 -35.27 -7.20 -4.50
C ILE A 317 -36.60 -7.94 -4.28
N SER A 318 -37.07 -8.70 -5.27
CA SER A 318 -38.30 -9.50 -5.20
C SER A 318 -38.03 -10.89 -5.76
N GLY A 319 -37.76 -11.85 -4.86
CA GLY A 319 -37.15 -13.13 -5.24
C GLY A 319 -35.82 -12.87 -5.95
N ASN A 320 -35.71 -13.36 -7.19
CA ASN A 320 -34.55 -13.16 -8.06
C ASN A 320 -34.64 -11.91 -8.98
N VAL A 321 -35.74 -11.14 -8.92
CA VAL A 321 -35.87 -9.89 -9.67
C VAL A 321 -35.24 -8.74 -8.87
N VAL A 322 -34.21 -8.13 -9.43
CA VAL A 322 -33.50 -6.99 -8.84
C VAL A 322 -33.89 -5.73 -9.62
N ASN A 323 -34.40 -4.72 -8.93
CA ASN A 323 -34.63 -3.39 -9.45
C ASN A 323 -33.48 -2.48 -9.04
N PHE A 324 -33.09 -1.57 -9.92
CA PHE A 324 -31.93 -0.69 -9.72
C PHE A 324 -32.10 0.68 -10.39
N THR A 325 -31.26 1.62 -9.97
CA THR A 325 -31.00 2.86 -10.70
C THR A 325 -29.58 2.81 -11.24
N LEU A 326 -29.40 2.88 -12.56
CA LEU A 326 -28.08 2.92 -13.19
C LEU A 326 -27.38 4.26 -12.86
N LEU A 327 -26.19 4.18 -12.29
CA LEU A 327 -25.32 5.31 -11.97
C LEU A 327 -24.34 5.57 -13.12
N ARG A 328 -23.82 6.80 -13.22
CA ARG A 328 -22.88 7.20 -14.27
C ARG A 328 -21.83 8.16 -13.71
N GLY A 329 -20.55 7.93 -14.01
CA GLY A 329 -19.46 8.87 -13.73
C GLY A 329 -19.45 10.04 -14.73
N GLN A 330 -18.86 11.17 -14.35
CA GLN A 330 -18.78 12.40 -15.19
C GLN A 330 -18.26 12.14 -16.62
N TYR A 331 -17.28 11.25 -16.76
CA TYR A 331 -16.61 10.88 -18.02
C TYR A 331 -16.99 9.48 -18.52
N ALA A 332 -17.91 8.79 -17.84
CA ALA A 332 -18.38 7.47 -18.24
C ALA A 332 -19.21 7.52 -19.54
N SER A 333 -19.26 6.42 -20.29
CA SER A 333 -20.19 6.25 -21.41
C SER A 333 -21.67 6.38 -20.96
N PRO A 334 -22.62 6.65 -21.87
CA PRO A 334 -24.04 6.64 -21.55
C PRO A 334 -24.54 5.28 -21.05
N ASN A 335 -25.56 5.29 -20.20
CA ASN A 335 -26.18 4.07 -19.67
C ASN A 335 -26.88 3.30 -20.79
N VAL A 336 -26.79 1.96 -20.77
CA VAL A 336 -27.46 1.05 -21.71
C VAL A 336 -28.14 -0.10 -20.94
N VAL A 337 -28.86 -0.98 -21.63
CA VAL A 337 -29.43 -2.18 -21.03
C VAL A 337 -28.30 -3.20 -20.78
N PRO A 338 -28.19 -3.80 -19.58
CA PRO A 338 -27.25 -4.89 -19.32
C PRO A 338 -27.41 -6.09 -20.26
N ASP A 339 -26.31 -6.79 -20.53
CA ASP A 339 -26.30 -7.94 -21.43
C ASP A 339 -27.27 -9.05 -20.95
N THR A 340 -27.90 -9.74 -21.90
CA THR A 340 -28.75 -10.91 -21.63
C THR A 340 -28.46 -11.99 -22.68
N PRO A 341 -27.81 -13.12 -22.30
CA PRO A 341 -27.22 -13.39 -20.98
C PRO A 341 -26.02 -12.48 -20.69
N GLY A 342 -25.87 -12.08 -19.42
CA GLY A 342 -24.74 -11.29 -18.91
C GLY A 342 -24.33 -11.71 -17.50
N GLN A 343 -23.37 -11.01 -16.89
CA GLN A 343 -22.93 -11.23 -15.51
C GLN A 343 -23.25 -10.05 -14.59
N ALA A 344 -23.58 -10.35 -13.33
CA ALA A 344 -23.71 -9.40 -12.22
C ALA A 344 -22.69 -9.72 -11.12
N LEU A 345 -22.03 -8.69 -10.58
CA LEU A 345 -21.02 -8.77 -9.51
C LEU A 345 -21.32 -7.73 -8.42
N TRP A 346 -21.26 -8.11 -7.14
CA TRP A 346 -21.46 -7.19 -6.01
C TRP A 346 -20.59 -7.57 -4.81
N ARG A 347 -20.44 -6.66 -3.83
CA ARG A 347 -19.83 -6.92 -2.51
C ARG A 347 -18.59 -7.84 -2.55
N GLY A 348 -17.60 -7.48 -3.37
CA GLY A 348 -16.28 -8.07 -3.30
C GLY A 348 -15.40 -7.35 -2.28
N ASP A 349 -14.11 -7.58 -2.39
CA ASP A 349 -13.14 -7.09 -1.41
C ASP A 349 -12.64 -5.66 -1.66
N ASN A 350 -12.02 -5.08 -0.65
CA ASN A 350 -11.16 -3.90 -0.76
C ASN A 350 -9.76 -4.25 -0.21
N ILE A 351 -8.76 -3.41 -0.43
CA ILE A 351 -7.57 -3.46 0.43
C ILE A 351 -7.99 -2.99 1.83
N HIS A 352 -7.62 -3.69 2.89
CA HIS A 352 -8.01 -3.33 4.26
C HIS A 352 -6.89 -3.46 5.30
N ASP A 353 -7.05 -2.74 6.42
CA ASP A 353 -6.23 -2.79 7.63
C ASP A 353 -4.72 -2.62 7.34
N VAL A 354 -4.36 -1.50 6.71
CA VAL A 354 -2.99 -1.20 6.25
C VAL A 354 -2.29 -0.22 7.17
N GLU A 355 -1.07 -0.56 7.58
CA GLU A 355 -0.18 0.28 8.37
C GLU A 355 1.07 0.68 7.58
N ILE A 356 1.30 1.98 7.44
CA ILE A 356 2.49 2.57 6.81
C ILE A 356 3.12 3.48 7.87
N ARG A 357 4.11 2.97 8.63
CA ARG A 357 4.71 3.73 9.75
C ARG A 357 6.22 3.82 9.76
N GLY A 358 6.77 4.95 10.20
CA GLY A 358 8.20 5.12 10.42
C GLY A 358 9.08 5.11 9.15
N ASN A 359 8.49 5.12 7.95
CA ASN A 359 9.24 4.95 6.71
C ASN A 359 9.88 6.27 6.25
N THR A 360 11.01 6.18 5.56
CA THR A 360 11.53 7.27 4.74
C THR A 360 11.10 7.05 3.29
N LEU A 361 10.26 7.93 2.74
CA LEU A 361 9.77 7.86 1.37
C LEU A 361 10.49 8.91 0.52
N ASN A 362 11.48 8.50 -0.27
CA ASN A 362 12.39 9.41 -0.97
C ASN A 362 12.14 9.43 -2.50
N LYS A 363 12.37 10.60 -3.10
CA LYS A 363 12.43 10.83 -4.56
C LYS A 363 13.57 11.83 -4.85
N PRO A 364 14.81 11.37 -5.06
CA PRO A 364 16.00 12.24 -5.16
C PRO A 364 15.93 13.38 -6.21
N ASP A 365 16.56 14.52 -5.91
CA ASP A 365 16.83 15.65 -6.82
C ASP A 365 17.44 15.25 -8.16
N ALA A 366 18.18 14.14 -8.16
CA ALA A 366 18.75 13.57 -9.37
C ALA A 366 17.66 13.29 -10.43
N TRP A 367 16.44 12.91 -10.02
CA TRP A 367 15.37 12.44 -10.90
C TRP A 367 14.56 13.55 -11.58
N ASN A 368 14.88 14.81 -11.32
CA ASN A 368 14.16 16.00 -11.81
C ASN A 368 14.06 16.12 -13.35
N GLY A 369 14.91 15.42 -14.10
CA GLY A 369 15.01 15.57 -15.56
C GLY A 369 14.21 14.59 -16.43
N PHE A 370 13.51 13.59 -15.86
CA PHE A 370 13.17 12.38 -16.63
C PHE A 370 11.68 12.03 -16.72
N SER A 371 10.92 12.19 -15.64
CA SER A 371 9.47 11.95 -15.64
C SER A 371 8.76 12.80 -14.60
N ASN A 372 7.46 12.98 -14.78
CA ASN A 372 6.60 13.53 -13.73
C ASN A 372 6.39 12.42 -12.69
N PRO A 373 6.91 12.56 -11.45
CA PRO A 373 6.58 11.62 -10.38
C PRO A 373 5.09 11.74 -10.05
N LYS A 374 4.52 10.67 -9.50
CA LYS A 374 3.10 10.64 -9.17
C LYS A 374 2.89 10.99 -7.71
N ALA A 375 2.97 10.02 -6.80
CA ALA A 375 2.79 10.24 -5.36
C ALA A 375 3.92 9.61 -4.53
N TRP A 376 4.05 10.02 -3.27
CA TRP A 376 4.69 9.15 -2.26
C TRP A 376 3.78 7.96 -1.97
N ILE A 377 2.52 8.23 -1.62
CA ILE A 377 1.48 7.22 -1.37
C ILE A 377 0.26 7.53 -2.24
N GLU A 378 -0.20 6.55 -3.01
CA GLU A 378 -1.47 6.62 -3.74
C GLU A 378 -2.37 5.43 -3.41
N ILE A 379 -3.66 5.73 -3.20
CA ILE A 379 -4.68 4.78 -2.79
C ILE A 379 -5.87 4.92 -3.74
N LYS A 380 -6.32 3.80 -4.30
CA LYS A 380 -7.48 3.66 -5.21
C LYS A 380 -8.59 2.77 -4.63
N THR A 381 -8.21 1.87 -3.72
CA THR A 381 -9.09 1.11 -2.82
C THR A 381 -8.38 1.00 -1.47
N GLY A 382 -9.10 1.11 -0.36
CA GLY A 382 -8.50 1.06 0.97
C GLY A 382 -9.51 1.32 2.10
N VAL A 383 -9.59 0.43 3.09
CA VAL A 383 -10.42 0.59 4.29
C VAL A 383 -9.55 0.42 5.54
N ASN A 384 -9.68 1.32 6.52
CA ASN A 384 -8.89 1.31 7.77
C ASN A 384 -7.37 1.41 7.49
N ILE A 385 -6.90 2.60 7.15
CA ILE A 385 -5.49 2.83 6.78
C ILE A 385 -4.84 3.79 7.76
N THR A 386 -3.69 3.42 8.32
CA THR A 386 -2.87 4.29 9.19
C THR A 386 -1.55 4.62 8.52
N ILE A 387 -1.35 5.89 8.17
CA ILE A 387 -0.10 6.44 7.65
C ILE A 387 0.48 7.37 8.73
N ASP A 388 1.37 6.84 9.55
CA ASP A 388 1.84 7.53 10.77
C ASP A 388 3.36 7.61 10.88
N GLY A 389 3.92 8.80 11.16
CA GLY A 389 5.36 8.90 11.43
C GLY A 389 6.25 8.66 10.22
N ASN A 390 5.86 9.04 9.00
CA ASN A 390 6.71 8.88 7.81
C ASN A 390 7.44 10.19 7.47
N ASP A 391 8.69 10.07 7.03
CA ASP A 391 9.54 11.17 6.59
C ASP A 391 9.66 11.16 5.06
N MET A 392 8.99 12.09 4.39
CA MET A 392 8.81 12.11 2.95
C MET A 392 9.60 13.25 2.31
N TYR A 393 10.46 12.92 1.36
CA TYR A 393 11.26 13.89 0.60
C TYR A 393 11.05 13.72 -0.89
N SER A 394 11.03 14.83 -1.63
CA SER A 394 11.12 14.83 -3.08
C SER A 394 11.85 16.06 -3.60
N GLY A 395 12.76 15.85 -4.56
CA GLY A 395 13.38 16.92 -5.36
C GLY A 395 12.47 17.47 -6.46
N VAL A 396 11.33 16.81 -6.71
CA VAL A 396 10.30 17.18 -7.69
C VAL A 396 8.94 17.29 -7.01
N GLY A 397 8.08 18.22 -7.44
CA GLY A 397 6.72 18.33 -6.95
C GLY A 397 5.88 17.06 -7.14
N THR A 398 5.57 16.36 -6.04
CA THR A 398 4.74 15.13 -5.98
C THR A 398 3.55 15.31 -5.02
N CYS A 399 2.85 14.24 -4.62
CA CYS A 399 1.71 14.33 -3.70
C CYS A 399 1.46 13.09 -2.84
N ASN A 400 0.42 13.16 -2.01
CA ASN A 400 -0.37 12.00 -1.59
C ASN A 400 -1.68 11.98 -2.40
N ALA A 401 -2.12 10.82 -2.85
CA ALA A 401 -3.32 10.68 -3.68
C ALA A 401 -4.32 9.69 -3.07
N LEU A 402 -5.54 10.15 -2.78
CA LEU A 402 -6.66 9.32 -2.32
C LEU A 402 -7.74 9.37 -3.41
N THR A 403 -7.51 8.62 -4.49
CA THR A 403 -8.24 8.76 -5.76
C THR A 403 -8.93 7.44 -6.12
N ALA A 404 -10.12 7.23 -5.59
CA ALA A 404 -10.91 6.02 -5.76
C ALA A 404 -11.09 5.64 -7.23
N ARG A 405 -10.99 4.34 -7.54
CA ARG A 405 -10.98 3.86 -8.93
C ARG A 405 -11.54 2.43 -9.06
N ASN A 406 -12.76 2.32 -9.57
CA ASN A 406 -13.34 1.12 -10.15
C ASN A 406 -12.73 0.94 -11.56
N GLN A 407 -11.46 0.53 -11.58
CA GLN A 407 -10.52 0.65 -12.70
C GLN A 407 -11.09 0.19 -14.05
N ASN A 408 -11.76 -0.96 -14.11
CA ASN A 408 -12.39 -1.50 -15.33
C ASN A 408 -13.93 -1.52 -15.28
N GLY A 409 -14.52 -1.12 -14.15
CA GLY A 409 -15.98 -1.00 -13.94
C GLY A 409 -16.63 -2.18 -13.22
N SER A 410 -15.91 -3.25 -12.94
CA SER A 410 -16.45 -4.51 -12.40
C SER A 410 -16.53 -4.57 -10.86
N ALA A 411 -15.89 -3.63 -10.15
CA ALA A 411 -15.79 -3.59 -8.70
C ALA A 411 -16.33 -2.29 -8.05
N PRO A 412 -17.63 -1.97 -8.19
CA PRO A 412 -18.20 -0.72 -7.68
C PRO A 412 -18.31 -0.66 -6.15
N TRP A 413 -17.98 -1.72 -5.43
CA TRP A 413 -17.80 -1.70 -3.97
C TRP A 413 -16.44 -1.12 -3.54
N VAL A 414 -15.54 -0.81 -4.48
CA VAL A 414 -14.28 -0.10 -4.22
C VAL A 414 -14.57 1.23 -3.53
N THR A 415 -13.84 1.50 -2.45
CA THR A 415 -13.93 2.75 -1.69
C THR A 415 -12.59 3.12 -1.06
N ILE A 416 -12.49 4.34 -0.54
CA ILE A 416 -11.39 4.79 0.31
C ILE A 416 -12.01 5.33 1.60
N GLN A 417 -11.83 4.61 2.71
CA GLN A 417 -12.63 4.83 3.93
C GLN A 417 -11.78 4.65 5.20
N ASN A 418 -11.97 5.51 6.21
CA ASN A 418 -11.25 5.45 7.49
C ASN A 418 -9.72 5.57 7.30
N VAL A 419 -9.25 6.72 6.80
CA VAL A 419 -7.81 6.97 6.56
C VAL A 419 -7.26 7.96 7.60
N GLN A 420 -6.32 7.50 8.41
CA GLN A 420 -5.60 8.30 9.39
C GLN A 420 -4.22 8.63 8.83
N PHE A 421 -3.95 9.91 8.57
CA PHE A 421 -2.69 10.42 8.05
C PHE A 421 -2.09 11.38 9.09
N THR A 422 -1.17 10.87 9.91
CA THR A 422 -0.73 11.52 11.15
C THR A 422 0.77 11.60 11.33
N ASN A 423 1.27 12.66 11.99
CA ASN A 423 2.68 12.77 12.37
C ASN A 423 3.67 12.58 11.20
N ASN A 424 3.33 12.97 9.96
CA ASN A 424 4.23 12.84 8.81
C ASN A 424 4.92 14.19 8.51
N ARG A 425 6.16 14.12 8.01
CA ARG A 425 6.91 15.26 7.47
C ARG A 425 7.00 15.14 5.96
N MET A 426 6.65 16.20 5.22
CA MET A 426 6.70 16.22 3.75
C MET A 426 7.46 17.46 3.25
N VAL A 427 8.51 17.19 2.47
CA VAL A 427 9.39 18.17 1.84
C VAL A 427 9.27 18.01 0.32
N GLY A 428 9.01 19.09 -0.42
CA GLY A 428 8.97 19.02 -1.89
C GLY A 428 7.62 18.65 -2.50
N PHE A 429 6.52 18.87 -1.79
CA PHE A 429 5.18 18.58 -2.33
C PHE A 429 4.77 19.56 -3.45
N LYS A 430 4.09 19.06 -4.48
CA LYS A 430 3.23 19.86 -5.38
C LYS A 430 1.83 19.95 -4.78
N TRP A 431 1.21 18.82 -4.48
CA TRP A 431 -0.06 18.78 -3.75
C TRP A 431 0.16 18.09 -2.41
N GLY A 432 -0.28 18.67 -1.30
CA GLY A 432 -0.24 17.95 -0.01
C GLY A 432 -1.10 16.69 -0.09
N PHE A 433 -2.33 16.85 -0.58
CA PHE A 433 -3.20 15.76 -1.04
C PHE A 433 -3.99 16.14 -2.31
N SER A 434 -4.26 15.13 -3.14
CA SER A 434 -5.36 15.15 -4.11
C SER A 434 -6.36 14.05 -3.72
N ILE A 435 -7.62 14.41 -3.49
CA ILE A 435 -8.65 13.54 -2.90
C ILE A 435 -9.88 13.48 -3.82
N GLN A 436 -10.29 12.28 -4.21
CA GLN A 436 -11.48 11.97 -5.00
C GLN A 436 -12.00 10.61 -4.52
N THR A 437 -13.13 10.55 -3.82
CA THR A 437 -13.72 9.29 -3.31
C THR A 437 -14.80 8.70 -4.23
N LEU A 438 -15.26 9.49 -5.20
CA LEU A 438 -16.15 9.10 -6.29
C LEU A 438 -15.38 9.04 -7.61
N ASP A 439 -15.18 7.83 -8.14
CA ASP A 439 -14.63 7.59 -9.47
C ASP A 439 -15.50 8.26 -10.55
N ASN A 440 -14.86 9.11 -11.35
CA ASN A 440 -15.46 9.93 -12.39
C ASN A 440 -15.58 9.20 -13.75
N GLU A 441 -15.00 8.01 -13.90
CA GLU A 441 -15.08 7.16 -15.08
C GLU A 441 -16.03 5.97 -14.88
N GLN A 442 -16.09 5.39 -13.68
CA GLN A 442 -16.96 4.24 -13.35
C GLN A 442 -17.43 4.33 -11.88
N PRO A 443 -18.74 4.46 -11.60
CA PRO A 443 -19.23 4.69 -10.24
C PRO A 443 -18.78 3.63 -9.22
N ASN A 444 -18.57 4.08 -7.99
CA ASN A 444 -18.13 3.26 -6.86
C ASN A 444 -18.83 3.69 -5.55
N THR A 445 -18.54 3.00 -4.46
CA THR A 445 -19.01 3.37 -3.11
C THR A 445 -18.25 4.60 -2.60
N VAL A 446 -18.97 5.71 -2.43
CA VAL A 446 -18.48 6.97 -1.84
C VAL A 446 -17.69 6.68 -0.56
N GLY A 447 -16.49 7.27 -0.46
CA GLY A 447 -15.60 7.12 0.68
C GLY A 447 -15.61 8.31 1.64
N GLY A 448 -14.65 8.33 2.55
CA GLY A 448 -14.51 9.39 3.55
C GLY A 448 -14.00 8.93 4.92
N ASN A 449 -14.31 9.73 5.95
CA ASN A 449 -13.73 9.62 7.28
C ASN A 449 -12.19 9.68 7.22
N PHE A 450 -11.66 10.84 6.84
CA PHE A 450 -10.22 11.07 6.69
C PHE A 450 -9.71 12.02 7.77
N THR A 451 -8.76 11.59 8.60
CA THR A 451 -8.08 12.45 9.56
C THR A 451 -6.70 12.81 9.04
N ILE A 452 -6.47 14.09 8.74
CA ILE A 452 -5.17 14.65 8.37
C ILE A 452 -4.71 15.49 9.56
N SER A 453 -3.87 14.93 10.44
CA SER A 453 -3.55 15.56 11.73
C SER A 453 -2.07 15.55 12.10
N ASN A 454 -1.58 16.64 12.69
CA ASN A 454 -0.21 16.75 13.18
C ASN A 454 0.90 16.53 12.12
N ASN A 455 0.68 16.98 10.89
CA ASN A 455 1.67 16.85 9.81
C ASN A 455 2.41 18.18 9.54
N LEU A 456 3.66 18.08 9.09
CA LEU A 456 4.48 19.20 8.65
C LEU A 456 4.69 19.18 7.13
N PHE A 457 4.27 20.25 6.45
CA PHE A 457 4.43 20.47 5.01
C PHE A 457 5.26 21.73 4.77
N TYR A 458 6.40 21.63 4.08
CA TYR A 458 7.25 22.78 3.76
C TYR A 458 8.08 22.57 2.48
N LYS A 459 8.68 23.67 1.98
CA LYS A 459 9.41 23.73 0.69
C LYS A 459 8.58 23.12 -0.48
N PRO A 460 7.40 23.66 -0.81
CA PRO A 460 6.62 23.18 -1.95
C PRO A 460 7.36 23.39 -3.27
N LEU A 461 7.12 22.51 -4.24
CA LEU A 461 7.80 22.49 -5.54
C LEU A 461 6.81 22.60 -6.71
N GLN A 462 6.91 23.70 -7.46
CA GLN A 462 6.19 23.88 -8.71
C GLN A 462 6.90 23.12 -9.85
N VAL A 463 6.14 22.39 -10.66
CA VAL A 463 6.64 21.64 -11.82
C VAL A 463 5.96 22.18 -13.09
N ASP A 464 4.65 21.96 -13.17
CA ASP A 464 3.76 22.28 -14.28
C ASP A 464 2.60 23.20 -13.84
N GLN A 465 2.05 22.95 -12.65
CA GLN A 465 1.01 23.73 -11.99
C GLN A 465 1.51 24.20 -10.62
N ILE A 466 0.97 25.32 -10.15
CA ILE A 466 1.35 25.89 -8.86
C ILE A 466 0.94 24.95 -7.72
N PRO A 467 1.80 24.72 -6.70
CA PRO A 467 1.49 23.86 -5.57
C PRO A 467 0.23 24.26 -4.80
N GLN A 468 -0.35 23.28 -4.08
CA GLN A 468 -1.49 23.45 -3.19
C GLN A 468 -1.36 22.55 -1.95
N PHE A 469 -2.01 22.88 -0.83
CA PHE A 469 -2.09 21.97 0.31
C PHE A 469 -3.13 20.86 0.07
N LEU A 470 -4.37 21.25 -0.22
CA LEU A 470 -5.48 20.32 -0.41
C LEU A 470 -6.21 20.59 -1.73
N GLN A 471 -6.33 19.55 -2.54
CA GLN A 471 -7.22 19.50 -3.69
C GLN A 471 -8.26 18.40 -3.43
N VAL A 472 -9.55 18.74 -3.42
CA VAL A 472 -10.63 17.78 -3.15
C VAL A 472 -11.70 17.88 -4.23
N TYR A 473 -12.05 16.75 -4.83
CA TYR A 473 -13.06 16.62 -5.88
C TYR A 473 -14.44 16.23 -5.32
N ASP A 474 -14.42 15.46 -4.23
CA ASP A 474 -15.59 15.00 -3.46
C ASP A 474 -15.12 14.43 -2.11
N GLY A 475 -16.04 14.17 -1.19
CA GLY A 475 -15.76 13.40 0.04
C GLY A 475 -16.74 13.66 1.17
N ASN A 476 -16.58 12.91 2.26
CA ASN A 476 -17.41 13.02 3.46
C ASN A 476 -16.58 12.87 4.74
N GLY A 477 -16.78 13.76 5.72
CA GLY A 477 -16.11 13.67 7.03
C GLY A 477 -14.58 13.78 6.93
N ILE A 478 -14.08 14.86 6.34
CA ILE A 478 -12.65 15.13 6.26
C ILE A 478 -12.28 16.09 7.41
N VAL A 479 -11.37 15.67 8.28
CA VAL A 479 -10.91 16.44 9.45
C VAL A 479 -9.44 16.79 9.30
N VAL A 480 -9.14 18.08 9.26
CA VAL A 480 -7.80 18.62 9.04
C VAL A 480 -7.42 19.49 10.23
N THR A 481 -6.52 19.02 11.09
CA THR A 481 -6.23 19.66 12.39
C THR A 481 -4.76 19.60 12.79
N HIS A 482 -4.24 20.60 13.51
CA HIS A 482 -2.85 20.60 14.01
C HIS A 482 -1.76 20.42 12.92
N ASN A 483 -2.03 20.77 11.66
CA ASN A 483 -0.99 20.72 10.61
C ASN A 483 -0.28 22.08 10.50
N THR A 484 1.03 22.07 10.21
CA THR A 484 1.78 23.28 9.82
C THR A 484 2.14 23.20 8.35
N VAL A 485 1.66 24.16 7.56
CA VAL A 485 1.75 24.17 6.10
C VAL A 485 2.36 25.49 5.61
N VAL A 486 3.67 25.46 5.37
CA VAL A 486 4.46 26.64 5.02
C VAL A 486 4.67 26.70 3.51
N THR A 487 3.84 27.49 2.82
CA THR A 487 3.97 27.75 1.38
C THR A 487 4.44 29.17 1.09
N ASN A 488 5.33 29.27 0.10
CA ASN A 488 5.66 30.50 -0.65
C ASN A 488 5.12 30.32 -2.09
N GLY A 489 3.83 29.98 -2.23
CA GLY A 489 3.19 29.55 -3.47
C GLY A 489 1.67 29.48 -3.30
N ALA A 490 0.93 29.09 -4.34
CA ALA A 490 -0.53 29.28 -4.40
C ALA A 490 -1.39 28.30 -3.55
N GLY A 491 -2.71 28.49 -3.69
CA GLY A 491 -3.80 27.56 -3.35
C GLY A 491 -3.70 26.82 -2.02
N LEU A 492 -4.15 27.45 -0.94
CA LEU A 492 -4.37 26.74 0.32
C LEU A 492 -5.40 25.61 0.15
N PHE A 493 -6.49 25.84 -0.59
CA PHE A 493 -7.52 24.81 -0.76
C PHE A 493 -8.28 24.95 -2.08
N SER A 494 -8.50 23.85 -2.82
CA SER A 494 -9.38 23.86 -4.00
C SER A 494 -10.43 22.74 -3.99
N GLY A 495 -11.68 23.12 -4.28
CA GLY A 495 -12.83 22.22 -4.41
C GLY A 495 -13.21 22.09 -5.88
N ASN A 496 -13.22 20.88 -6.44
CA ASN A 496 -13.25 20.65 -7.88
C ASN A 496 -14.32 19.61 -8.26
N GLY A 497 -15.59 20.01 -8.35
CA GLY A 497 -16.68 19.09 -8.73
C GLY A 497 -17.76 18.94 -7.66
N ASN A 498 -17.83 17.81 -6.97
CA ASN A 498 -18.94 17.53 -6.06
C ASN A 498 -18.79 18.28 -4.73
N VAL A 499 -19.93 18.37 -4.01
CA VAL A 499 -19.98 18.88 -2.64
C VAL A 499 -19.22 17.96 -1.69
N VAL A 500 -18.31 18.53 -0.89
CA VAL A 500 -17.64 17.82 0.22
C VAL A 500 -18.43 18.08 1.50
N ASN A 501 -18.91 17.02 2.14
CA ASN A 501 -19.73 17.12 3.36
C ASN A 501 -18.88 16.89 4.62
N GLY A 502 -19.25 17.54 5.73
CA GLY A 502 -18.61 17.33 7.03
C GLY A 502 -17.12 17.70 7.08
N LEU A 503 -16.67 18.63 6.24
CA LEU A 503 -15.29 19.13 6.25
C LEU A 503 -15.04 19.97 7.52
N THR A 504 -13.95 19.69 8.22
CA THR A 504 -13.44 20.48 9.35
C THR A 504 -11.99 20.86 9.07
N LEU A 505 -11.67 22.15 9.17
CA LEU A 505 -10.32 22.71 9.07
C LEU A 505 -10.11 23.63 10.27
N LYS A 506 -9.43 23.13 11.31
CA LYS A 506 -9.24 23.86 12.57
C LYS A 506 -7.84 23.71 13.13
N ASP A 507 -7.38 24.64 13.96
CA ASP A 507 -6.14 24.49 14.74
C ASP A 507 -4.87 24.27 13.87
N ASN A 508 -4.85 24.67 12.59
CA ASN A 508 -3.68 24.54 11.71
C ASN A 508 -2.92 25.86 11.55
N ILE A 509 -1.62 25.82 11.23
CA ILE A 509 -0.87 26.98 10.72
C ILE A 509 -0.78 26.89 9.20
N LEU A 510 -1.28 27.89 8.47
CA LEU A 510 -1.51 27.84 7.03
C LEU A 510 -1.07 29.14 6.33
N SER A 511 -0.34 29.04 5.21
CA SER A 511 -0.27 30.13 4.21
C SER A 511 -1.51 30.09 3.31
N THR A 512 -2.16 31.24 2.99
CA THR A 512 -3.24 31.27 1.98
C THR A 512 -2.79 30.90 0.57
N GLY A 513 -1.54 31.22 0.27
CA GLY A 513 -1.05 31.33 -1.09
C GLY A 513 -1.76 32.42 -1.90
N THR A 514 -1.41 32.50 -3.18
CA THR A 514 -1.92 33.46 -4.18
C THR A 514 -3.45 33.61 -4.21
N TYR A 515 -4.19 32.51 -3.98
CA TYR A 515 -5.64 32.43 -4.21
C TYR A 515 -6.48 32.04 -2.97
N GLY A 516 -5.86 31.67 -1.84
CA GLY A 516 -6.61 31.21 -0.66
C GLY A 516 -7.39 29.93 -0.91
N PHE A 517 -8.69 29.96 -0.56
CA PHE A 517 -9.65 28.92 -0.91
C PHE A 517 -10.30 29.23 -2.28
N SER A 518 -10.43 28.24 -3.15
CA SER A 518 -11.09 28.38 -4.46
C SER A 518 -12.10 27.26 -4.70
N CYS A 519 -13.31 27.59 -5.14
CA CYS A 519 -14.34 26.64 -5.51
C CYS A 519 -14.56 26.64 -7.02
N PHE A 520 -14.51 25.45 -7.62
CA PHE A 520 -14.64 25.19 -9.04
C PHE A 520 -15.72 24.14 -9.29
N ASN A 521 -16.95 24.42 -8.83
CA ASN A 521 -18.13 23.63 -9.15
C ASN A 521 -19.29 24.48 -9.69
N ALA A 522 -20.31 23.81 -10.23
CA ALA A 522 -21.38 24.45 -11.01
C ALA A 522 -22.17 25.51 -10.22
N ASP A 523 -22.42 25.26 -8.93
CA ASP A 523 -23.21 26.14 -8.06
C ASP A 523 -22.34 27.09 -7.21
N ASN A 524 -21.00 27.01 -7.33
CA ASN A 524 -20.02 27.70 -6.49
C ASN A 524 -20.17 27.43 -4.98
N VAL A 525 -20.56 26.20 -4.61
CA VAL A 525 -20.74 25.74 -3.22
C VAL A 525 -20.00 24.40 -3.04
N CYS A 526 -18.73 24.47 -2.64
CA CYS A 526 -17.89 23.27 -2.49
C CYS A 526 -17.96 22.64 -1.08
N TRP A 527 -18.14 23.44 -0.03
CA TRP A 527 -17.95 23.02 1.38
C TRP A 527 -19.05 23.57 2.31
N PRO A 528 -20.33 23.20 2.12
CA PRO A 528 -21.44 23.67 2.94
C PRO A 528 -21.27 23.23 4.40
N GLY A 529 -21.41 24.16 5.34
CA GLY A 529 -21.26 23.89 6.77
C GLY A 529 -19.84 23.54 7.22
N MET A 530 -18.81 23.89 6.43
CA MET A 530 -17.40 23.69 6.80
C MET A 530 -17.07 24.27 8.19
N GLY A 531 -16.55 23.42 9.09
CA GLY A 531 -16.05 23.84 10.39
C GLY A 531 -14.68 24.51 10.27
N LEU A 532 -14.67 25.83 10.13
CA LEU A 532 -13.45 26.64 9.92
C LEU A 532 -13.20 27.56 11.13
N GLN A 533 -12.22 27.24 11.99
CA GLN A 533 -11.94 28.01 13.21
C GLN A 533 -10.50 27.84 13.72
N GLN A 534 -9.98 28.84 14.44
CA GLN A 534 -8.72 28.78 15.22
C GLN A 534 -7.46 28.37 14.42
N ASN A 535 -7.49 28.41 13.09
CA ASN A 535 -6.28 28.30 12.28
C ASN A 535 -5.49 29.62 12.35
N ALA A 536 -4.16 29.56 12.30
CA ALA A 536 -3.30 30.72 12.08
C ALA A 536 -3.04 30.87 10.57
N ILE A 537 -3.79 31.76 9.93
CA ILE A 537 -3.80 31.95 8.48
C ILE A 537 -2.94 33.17 8.11
N VAL A 538 -1.74 32.93 7.57
CA VAL A 538 -0.84 33.97 7.07
C VAL A 538 -1.27 34.40 5.68
N ASP A 539 -1.47 35.70 5.46
CA ASP A 539 -1.84 36.23 4.15
C ASP A 539 -0.64 36.26 3.20
N THR A 540 -0.72 35.47 2.13
CA THR A 540 0.25 35.43 1.04
C THR A 540 -0.43 35.54 -0.34
N ARG A 541 -1.63 36.14 -0.39
CA ARG A 541 -2.37 36.40 -1.63
C ARG A 541 -1.72 37.49 -2.47
N ALA A 542 -1.99 37.45 -3.78
CA ALA A 542 -1.68 38.56 -4.68
C ALA A 542 -2.73 39.69 -4.60
N ASP A 543 -3.98 39.37 -4.22
CA ASP A 543 -5.03 40.34 -3.96
C ASP A 543 -5.45 40.30 -2.47
N THR A 544 -5.26 41.43 -1.80
CA THR A 544 -5.51 41.63 -0.37
C THR A 544 -6.67 42.61 -0.09
N GLN A 545 -7.42 43.04 -1.11
CA GLN A 545 -8.54 44.01 -0.97
C GLN A 545 -9.58 43.60 0.07
N THR A 546 -9.96 42.32 0.09
CA THR A 546 -10.82 41.74 1.15
C THR A 546 -9.95 41.15 2.25
N SER A 547 -10.20 41.50 3.51
CA SER A 547 -9.44 41.00 4.66
C SER A 547 -9.67 39.50 4.91
N LEU A 548 -8.64 38.81 5.44
CA LEU A 548 -8.78 37.41 5.87
C LEU A 548 -9.88 37.22 6.92
N SER A 549 -10.09 38.20 7.79
CA SER A 549 -11.16 38.19 8.80
C SER A 549 -12.59 38.21 8.23
N SER A 550 -12.75 38.65 6.98
CA SER A 550 -14.02 38.63 6.25
C SER A 550 -14.19 37.33 5.46
N LEU A 551 -13.12 36.83 4.84
CA LEU A 551 -13.12 35.59 4.05
C LEU A 551 -13.15 34.32 4.91
N TYR A 552 -12.43 34.33 6.04
CA TYR A 552 -12.14 33.18 6.89
C TYR A 552 -12.41 33.53 8.37
N PRO A 553 -13.64 33.94 8.75
CA PRO A 553 -13.96 34.34 10.12
C PRO A 553 -13.69 33.22 11.13
N GLY A 554 -13.47 33.59 12.40
CA GLY A 554 -13.18 32.64 13.49
C GLY A 554 -11.72 32.15 13.58
N ASN A 555 -10.81 32.70 12.76
CA ASN A 555 -9.39 32.32 12.72
C ASN A 555 -8.47 33.41 13.27
N TYR A 556 -7.18 33.10 13.37
CA TYR A 556 -6.10 34.04 13.66
C TYR A 556 -5.39 34.46 12.37
N TYR A 557 -4.84 35.68 12.33
CA TYR A 557 -4.21 36.23 11.12
C TYR A 557 -2.82 36.80 11.46
N PRO A 558 -1.75 35.99 11.45
CA PRO A 558 -0.38 36.46 11.69
C PRO A 558 0.06 37.36 10.53
N ALA A 559 0.69 38.49 10.84
CA ALA A 559 1.10 39.48 9.83
C ALA A 559 2.23 39.00 8.88
N SER A 560 2.88 37.88 9.19
CA SER A 560 3.86 37.18 8.34
C SER A 560 4.16 35.79 8.92
N GLN A 561 4.88 34.95 8.17
CA GLN A 561 5.40 33.68 8.70
C GLN A 561 6.36 33.89 9.90
N ALA A 562 7.08 35.02 9.98
CA ALA A 562 7.89 35.35 11.16
C ALA A 562 7.04 35.70 12.39
N ALA A 563 5.87 36.32 12.18
CA ALA A 563 4.93 36.67 13.25
C ALA A 563 4.19 35.46 13.86
N VAL A 564 4.38 34.25 13.31
CA VAL A 564 3.89 33.00 13.92
C VAL A 564 4.69 32.65 15.19
N GLY A 565 5.95 33.07 15.29
CA GLY A 565 6.78 32.84 16.48
C GLY A 565 7.24 31.38 16.64
N TYR A 566 7.76 30.78 15.57
CA TYR A 566 8.43 29.48 15.62
C TYR A 566 9.75 29.55 16.42
N VAL A 567 10.20 28.41 16.96
CA VAL A 567 11.49 28.28 17.66
C VAL A 567 12.68 28.46 16.71
N ASP A 568 12.74 27.71 15.60
CA ASP A 568 13.80 27.84 14.59
C ASP A 568 13.34 27.30 13.22
N ALA A 569 12.50 28.09 12.54
CA ALA A 569 12.03 27.75 11.20
C ALA A 569 13.14 27.72 10.13
N ALA A 570 14.32 28.32 10.39
CA ALA A 570 15.45 28.28 9.45
C ALA A 570 16.07 26.87 9.40
N ASN A 571 16.20 26.22 10.55
CA ASN A 571 16.62 24.82 10.67
C ASN A 571 15.43 23.83 10.64
N SER A 572 14.29 24.22 10.07
CA SER A 572 13.06 23.41 9.93
C SER A 572 12.38 22.99 11.25
N ASN A 573 12.69 23.65 12.38
CA ASN A 573 11.96 23.47 13.63
C ASN A 573 10.78 24.44 13.72
N TYR A 574 9.60 23.94 13.31
CA TYR A 574 8.34 24.69 13.30
C TYR A 574 7.54 24.58 14.61
N GLN A 575 8.17 24.16 15.72
CA GLN A 575 7.56 24.23 17.04
C GLN A 575 7.29 25.70 17.39
N LEU A 576 6.18 25.99 18.07
CA LEU A 576 5.93 27.34 18.57
C LEU A 576 6.84 27.65 19.76
N ALA A 577 7.37 28.88 19.81
CA ALA A 577 8.03 29.39 21.00
C ALA A 577 6.98 29.70 22.09
N PRO A 578 7.31 29.63 23.39
CA PRO A 578 6.39 30.02 24.48
C PRO A 578 5.94 31.48 24.46
N SER A 579 6.55 32.32 23.62
CA SER A 579 6.16 33.71 23.35
C SER A 579 5.24 33.87 22.12
N SER A 580 4.92 32.79 21.40
CA SER A 580 3.96 32.82 20.30
C SER A 580 2.54 33.05 20.83
N PRO A 581 1.76 33.96 20.24
CA PRO A 581 0.34 34.13 20.58
C PRO A 581 -0.55 32.96 20.13
N TYR A 582 0.04 31.94 19.48
CA TYR A 582 -0.64 30.73 19.01
C TYR A 582 -0.27 29.48 19.84
N CYS A 583 0.61 29.65 20.84
CA CYS A 583 0.94 28.63 21.83
C CYS A 583 -0.24 28.43 22.80
N ASN A 584 -0.64 27.18 23.06
CA ASN A 584 -1.85 26.81 23.83
C ASN A 584 -3.18 27.47 23.36
N ALA A 585 -3.27 27.89 22.08
CA ALA A 585 -4.42 28.64 21.53
C ALA A 585 -5.42 27.80 20.71
N ALA A 586 -5.14 26.52 20.45
CA ALA A 586 -6.02 25.63 19.71
C ALA A 586 -7.32 25.30 20.46
N SER A 587 -8.31 24.77 19.75
CA SER A 587 -9.62 24.39 20.33
C SER A 587 -9.57 23.27 21.38
N ASP A 588 -8.47 22.52 21.46
CA ASP A 588 -8.17 21.51 22.49
C ASP A 588 -7.18 22.02 23.57
N GLY A 589 -6.82 23.31 23.55
CA GLY A 589 -5.89 23.93 24.49
C GLY A 589 -4.41 23.70 24.20
N LYS A 590 -4.05 23.09 23.07
CA LYS A 590 -2.67 22.90 22.62
C LYS A 590 -2.17 24.07 21.76
N ASP A 591 -0.91 24.01 21.36
CA ASP A 591 -0.36 24.83 20.29
C ASP A 591 -1.17 24.66 18.99
N VAL A 592 -1.33 25.74 18.23
CA VAL A 592 -1.91 25.69 16.88
C VAL A 592 -0.84 25.19 15.91
N GLY A 593 -1.21 24.28 15.00
CA GLY A 593 -0.28 23.65 14.07
C GLY A 593 0.44 22.44 14.67
N VAL A 594 1.61 22.11 14.12
CA VAL A 594 2.28 20.83 14.38
C VAL A 594 2.99 20.78 15.74
N ASP A 595 2.61 19.79 16.55
CA ASP A 595 3.41 19.27 17.64
C ASP A 595 4.64 18.55 17.05
N MET A 596 5.73 19.31 16.96
CA MET A 596 7.04 18.82 16.52
C MET A 596 7.60 17.71 17.41
N VAL A 597 7.22 17.62 18.69
CA VAL A 597 7.73 16.59 19.60
C VAL A 597 7.08 15.25 19.27
N ALA A 598 5.76 15.23 19.09
CA ALA A 598 5.02 14.05 18.61
C ALA A 598 5.46 13.63 17.20
N LEU A 599 5.59 14.61 16.27
CA LEU A 599 6.09 14.36 14.91
C LEU A 599 7.49 13.72 14.92
N LEU A 600 8.45 14.30 15.63
CA LEU A 600 9.84 13.81 15.60
C LEU A 600 9.97 12.44 16.28
N ALA A 601 9.22 12.18 17.35
CA ALA A 601 9.15 10.86 17.97
C ALA A 601 8.55 9.80 17.03
N ALA A 602 7.50 10.14 16.28
CA ALA A 602 6.84 9.21 15.36
C ALA A 602 7.71 8.81 14.16
N ILE A 603 8.52 9.73 13.61
CA ILE A 603 9.48 9.41 12.54
C ILE A 603 10.73 8.66 13.02
N GLY A 604 10.78 8.22 14.29
CA GLY A 604 11.93 7.54 14.88
C GLY A 604 13.12 8.46 15.21
N GLY A 605 12.91 9.78 15.18
CA GLY A 605 13.89 10.76 15.63
C GLY A 605 13.83 10.95 17.14
N THR A 606 14.97 11.27 17.75
CA THR A 606 14.93 12.03 19.01
C THR A 606 14.36 13.41 18.70
N GLY A 607 13.37 13.86 19.48
CA GLY A 607 12.94 15.27 19.45
C GLY A 607 14.12 16.22 19.70
N PRO A 608 13.98 17.53 19.42
CA PRO A 608 15.06 18.48 19.60
C PRO A 608 15.42 18.48 21.09
N SER A 609 16.68 18.17 21.42
CA SER A 609 17.11 18.19 22.83
C SER A 609 16.78 19.57 23.39
N PRO A 610 16.03 19.67 24.51
CA PRO A 610 15.71 20.96 25.09
C PRO A 610 17.02 21.69 25.40
N THR A 611 17.17 22.89 24.88
CA THR A 611 18.32 23.75 25.17
C THR A 611 18.43 23.89 26.69
N PRO A 612 19.54 23.51 27.33
CA PRO A 612 19.64 23.54 28.77
C PRO A 612 19.40 24.96 29.26
N THR A 613 18.42 25.12 30.16
CA THR A 613 18.10 26.40 30.79
C THR A 613 19.39 26.95 31.41
N PRO A 614 19.81 28.19 31.09
CA PRO A 614 21.03 28.74 31.65
C PRO A 614 20.89 28.81 33.17
N THR A 615 21.76 28.10 33.88
CA THR A 615 21.83 28.14 35.34
C THR A 615 21.96 29.59 35.81
N PRO A 616 21.10 30.09 36.70
CA PRO A 616 21.24 31.45 37.21
C PRO A 616 22.58 31.56 37.96
N THR A 617 23.41 32.52 37.54
CA THR A 617 24.65 32.87 38.22
C THR A 617 24.35 33.39 39.64
N PRO A 618 25.11 32.97 40.67
CA PRO A 618 25.01 33.53 42.03
C PRO A 618 25.29 35.04 42.11
#